data_AF-E3MC85-F1
#
_entry.id   AF-E3MC85-F1
#
_cell.length_a   1.000
_cell.length_b   1.000
_cell.length_c   1.000
_cell.angle_alpha   90.00
_cell.angle_beta   90.00
_cell.angle_gamma   90.00
#
_symmetry.space_group_name_H-M   'P 1'
#
loop_
_entity.id
_entity.type
_entity.pdbx_description
1 polymer ?
#
loop_
_entity_poly.entity_id
_entity_poly.type
_entity_poly.pdbx_seq_one_letter_code
_entity_poly.pdbx_strand_id
1 'polypeptide(L)'
;MPLRSFTRKVLQRCNIPYSSYLDRLEILDIYSARHRRLKSQLVLLYNFICGAAHFPNIQSYVRLSNSARRPMTLICVRPDIKDFFSYTIPLWNSVTCNTHQFLSPGEFLSLLNHPINGL
;
A
#
# COMPACT_ATOMS: atom_id res chain seq x y z
N MET A 1 9.04 -1.89 16.70
CA MET A 1 7.70 -1.55 17.22
C MET A 1 6.93 -2.84 17.47
N PRO A 2 6.48 -3.12 18.70
CA PRO A 2 5.78 -4.37 19.00
C PRO A 2 4.45 -4.43 18.24
N LEU A 3 4.08 -5.63 17.77
CA LEU A 3 2.76 -5.89 17.19
C LEU A 3 1.67 -5.65 18.24
N ARG A 4 1.12 -4.44 18.28
CA ARG A 4 -0.07 -4.14 19.09
C ARG A 4 -1.24 -4.91 18.49
N SER A 5 -1.50 -6.09 19.05
CA SER A 5 -2.64 -6.92 18.69
C SER A 5 -3.87 -6.38 19.44
N PHE A 6 -4.50 -5.36 18.85
CA PHE A 6 -5.79 -4.81 19.31
C PHE A 6 -6.92 -5.80 18.99
N THR A 7 -6.92 -6.90 19.73
CA THR A 7 -7.91 -7.97 19.58
C THR A 7 -9.20 -7.59 20.31
N ARG A 8 -10.30 -8.24 19.93
CA ARG A 8 -11.60 -8.14 20.62
C ARG A 8 -11.45 -8.25 22.15
N LYS A 9 -10.55 -9.12 22.62
CA LYS A 9 -10.28 -9.34 24.05
C LYS A 9 -9.74 -8.09 24.77
N VAL A 10 -8.94 -7.27 24.08
CA VAL A 10 -8.37 -6.04 24.66
C VAL A 10 -9.47 -5.00 24.87
N LEU A 11 -10.32 -4.79 23.85
CA LEU A 11 -11.42 -3.82 23.93
C LEU A 11 -12.47 -4.21 24.98
N GLN A 12 -12.76 -5.51 25.12
CA GLN A 12 -13.63 -6.03 26.17
C GLN A 12 -13.08 -5.73 27.58
N ARG A 13 -11.76 -5.80 27.79
CA ARG A 13 -11.14 -5.44 29.07
C ARG A 13 -11.19 -3.93 29.38
N CYS A 14 -11.39 -3.10 28.36
CA CYS A 14 -11.55 -1.65 28.49
C CYS A 14 -13.01 -1.22 28.65
N ASN A 15 -13.95 -2.15 28.91
CA ASN A 15 -15.40 -1.89 28.98
C ASN A 15 -16.00 -1.25 27.72
N ILE A 16 -15.35 -1.42 26.56
CA ILE A 16 -15.90 -0.96 25.29
C ILE A 16 -16.98 -1.96 24.86
N PRO A 17 -18.21 -1.50 24.55
CA PRO A 17 -19.31 -2.38 24.16
C PRO A 17 -18.94 -3.18 22.91
N TYR A 18 -19.59 -4.33 22.74
CA TYR A 18 -19.40 -5.15 21.55
C TYR A 18 -19.80 -4.34 20.32
N SER A 19 -18.82 -4.07 19.44
CA SER A 19 -19.00 -3.27 18.23
C SER A 19 -18.41 -3.97 17.01
N SER A 20 -18.81 -3.52 15.82
CA SER A 20 -18.38 -4.11 14.55
C SER A 20 -16.86 -3.99 14.37
N TYR A 21 -16.27 -4.71 13.40
CA TYR A 21 -14.85 -4.52 13.11
C TYR A 21 -14.52 -3.07 12.70
N LEU A 22 -15.40 -2.43 11.93
CA LEU A 22 -15.22 -1.05 11.47
C LEU A 22 -15.31 -0.07 12.64
N ASP A 23 -16.30 -0.23 13.51
CA ASP A 23 -16.47 0.61 14.71
C ASP A 23 -15.25 0.51 15.62
N ARG A 24 -14.67 -0.69 15.76
CA ARG A 24 -13.44 -0.89 16.54
C ARG A 24 -12.23 -0.21 15.92
N LEU A 25 -12.16 -0.11 14.60
CA LEU A 25 -11.08 0.61 13.91
C LEU A 25 -11.23 2.11 14.11
N GLU A 26 -12.45 2.63 14.03
CA GLU A 26 -12.78 4.02 14.27
C GLU A 26 -12.49 4.44 15.71
N ILE A 27 -12.95 3.65 16.70
CA ILE A 27 -12.68 3.89 18.13
C ILE A 27 -11.18 3.93 18.42
N LEU A 28 -10.39 3.08 17.74
CA LEU A 28 -8.95 3.01 17.95
C LEU A 28 -8.15 4.01 17.10
N ASP A 29 -8.81 4.70 16.17
CA ASP A 29 -8.17 5.53 15.14
C ASP A 29 -7.09 4.76 14.35
N ILE A 30 -7.40 3.53 13.92
CA ILE A 30 -6.46 2.67 13.19
C ILE A 30 -7.10 2.17 11.88
N TYR A 31 -6.35 2.22 10.79
CA TYR A 31 -6.73 1.58 9.54
C TYR A 31 -6.92 0.06 9.65
N SER A 32 -7.77 -0.51 8.80
CA SER A 32 -7.98 -1.96 8.74
C SER A 32 -6.68 -2.74 8.47
N ALA A 33 -6.62 -4.01 8.90
CA ALA A 33 -5.47 -4.86 8.65
C ALA A 33 -5.22 -5.04 7.14
N ARG A 34 -6.29 -5.07 6.33
CA ARG A 34 -6.22 -5.08 4.86
C ARG A 34 -5.53 -3.82 4.34
N HIS A 35 -5.96 -2.64 4.80
CA HIS A 35 -5.37 -1.36 4.39
C HIS A 35 -3.88 -1.27 4.79
N ARG A 36 -3.53 -1.66 6.02
CA ARG A 36 -2.12 -1.68 6.47
C ARG A 36 -1.25 -2.63 5.64
N ARG A 37 -1.77 -3.83 5.31
CA ARG A 37 -1.06 -4.79 4.43
C ARG A 37 -0.83 -4.20 3.05
N LEU A 38 -1.86 -3.62 2.45
CA LEU A 38 -1.75 -2.96 1.14
C LEU A 38 -0.71 -1.85 1.17
N LYS A 39 -0.75 -0.97 2.18
CA LYS A 39 0.24 0.09 2.36
C LYS A 39 1.66 -0.47 2.41
N SER A 40 1.89 -1.53 3.20
CA SER A 40 3.21 -2.18 3.26
C SER A 40 3.66 -2.76 1.92
N GLN A 41 2.73 -3.35 1.14
CA GLN A 41 3.05 -3.86 -0.19
C GLN A 41 3.42 -2.74 -1.17
N LEU A 42 2.69 -1.61 -1.16
CA LEU A 42 2.99 -0.46 -1.99
C LEU A 42 4.33 0.20 -1.61
N VAL A 43 4.64 0.29 -0.32
CA VAL A 43 5.95 0.79 0.15
C VAL A 43 7.08 -0.14 -0.27
N LEU A 44 6.89 -1.46 -0.19
CA LEU A 44 7.89 -2.41 -0.66
C LEU A 44 8.13 -2.27 -2.17
N LEU A 45 7.07 -2.14 -2.96
CA LEU A 45 7.15 -1.91 -4.41
C LEU A 45 7.90 -0.61 -4.73
N TYR A 46 7.61 0.48 -4.00
CA TYR A 46 8.35 1.74 -4.11
C TYR A 46 9.85 1.52 -3.87
N ASN A 47 10.20 0.80 -2.80
CA ASN A 47 11.60 0.54 -2.46
C ASN A 47 12.32 -0.28 -3.54
N PHE A 48 11.65 -1.25 -4.18
CA PHE A 48 12.22 -1.98 -5.31
C PHE A 48 12.49 -1.06 -6.51
N ILE A 49 11.53 -0.18 -6.85
CA ILE A 49 11.64 0.72 -8.01
C ILE A 49 12.76 1.75 -7.79
N CYS A 50 12.87 2.29 -6.58
CA CYS A 50 13.91 3.26 -6.23
C CYS A 50 15.27 2.63 -5.91
N GLY A 51 15.40 1.29 -5.94
CA GLY A 51 16.64 0.59 -5.60
C GLY A 51 16.99 0.62 -4.10
N ALA A 52 16.06 1.02 -3.24
CA ALA A 52 16.22 1.02 -1.78
C ALA A 52 16.02 -0.38 -1.15
N ALA A 53 15.46 -1.32 -1.90
CA ALA A 53 15.39 -2.74 -1.53
C ALA A 53 15.86 -3.59 -2.70
N HIS A 54 16.63 -4.66 -2.40
CA HIS A 54 17.12 -5.56 -3.42
C HIS A 54 16.05 -6.57 -3.84
N PHE A 55 15.81 -6.67 -5.15
CA PHE A 55 15.05 -7.76 -5.76
C PHE A 55 15.76 -8.20 -7.05
N PRO A 56 16.23 -9.45 -7.15
CA PRO A 56 16.94 -9.93 -8.33
C PRO A 56 16.09 -9.79 -9.60
N ASN A 57 16.66 -9.23 -10.66
CA ASN A 57 16.02 -9.11 -11.98
C ASN A 57 14.63 -8.44 -11.95
N ILE A 58 14.43 -7.42 -11.11
CA ILE A 58 13.17 -6.66 -10.97
C ILE A 58 12.56 -6.21 -12.30
N GLN A 59 13.41 -5.87 -13.29
CA GLN A 59 13.00 -5.46 -14.63
C GLN A 59 12.24 -6.53 -15.41
N SER A 60 12.35 -7.81 -15.02
CA SER A 60 11.58 -8.92 -15.61
C SER A 60 10.12 -8.97 -15.12
N TYR A 61 9.77 -8.16 -14.12
CA TYR A 61 8.46 -8.15 -13.47
C TYR A 61 7.78 -6.80 -13.63
N VAL A 62 8.53 -5.71 -13.47
CA VAL A 62 8.01 -4.34 -13.48
C VAL A 62 8.92 -3.41 -14.26
N ARG A 63 8.30 -2.49 -15.00
CA ARG A 63 9.00 -1.41 -15.71
C ARG A 63 8.26 -0.10 -15.48
N LEU A 64 8.99 1.02 -15.42
CA LEU A 64 8.35 2.34 -15.48
C LEU A 64 7.84 2.59 -16.90
N SER A 65 6.68 3.24 -17.01
CA SER A 65 6.22 3.78 -18.28
C SER A 65 7.06 5.00 -18.65
N ASN A 66 7.32 5.20 -19.94
CA ASN A 66 8.04 6.38 -20.43
C ASN A 66 7.15 7.65 -20.47
N SER A 67 6.10 7.72 -19.65
CA SER A 67 5.15 8.83 -19.65
C SER A 67 5.67 10.01 -18.83
N ALA A 68 5.99 11.12 -19.50
CA ALA A 68 6.34 12.37 -18.81
C ALA A 68 5.20 12.91 -17.95
N ARG A 69 3.93 12.65 -18.32
CA ARG A 69 2.75 13.12 -17.57
C ARG A 69 2.43 12.28 -16.34
N ARG A 70 2.89 11.01 -16.33
CA ARG A 70 2.64 10.03 -15.27
C ARG A 70 3.93 9.23 -14.98
N PRO A 71 4.93 9.90 -14.40
CA PRO A 71 6.27 9.33 -14.23
C PRO A 71 6.32 8.12 -13.29
N MET A 72 5.31 7.94 -12.43
CA MET A 72 5.21 6.78 -11.54
C MET A 72 4.38 5.63 -12.11
N THR A 73 3.80 5.74 -13.32
CA THR A 73 3.02 4.62 -13.88
C THR A 73 3.92 3.43 -14.16
N LEU A 74 3.50 2.25 -13.72
CA LEU A 74 4.20 0.99 -13.87
C LEU A 74 3.52 0.09 -14.91
N ILE A 75 4.35 -0.66 -15.61
CA ILE A 75 3.96 -1.71 -16.54
C ILE A 75 4.31 -3.04 -15.89
N CYS A 76 3.31 -3.91 -15.72
CA CYS A 76 3.51 -5.30 -15.33
C CYS A 76 3.99 -6.10 -16.56
N VAL A 77 5.18 -6.68 -16.48
CA VAL A 77 5.79 -7.41 -17.61
C VAL A 77 5.11 -8.76 -17.81
N ARG A 78 4.62 -9.40 -16.73
CA ARG A 78 4.01 -10.73 -16.75
C ARG A 78 2.65 -10.71 -16.04
N PRO A 79 1.64 -10.03 -16.61
CA PRO A 79 0.34 -9.86 -15.96
C PRO A 79 -0.42 -11.18 -15.75
N ASP A 80 -0.13 -12.21 -16.55
CA ASP A 80 -0.80 -13.52 -16.46
C ASP A 80 -0.35 -14.35 -15.25
N ILE A 81 0.83 -14.04 -14.69
CA ILE A 81 1.35 -14.74 -13.53
C ILE A 81 0.77 -14.08 -12.28
N LYS A 82 0.02 -14.84 -11.48
CA LYS A 82 -0.59 -14.40 -10.22
C LYS A 82 0.45 -14.26 -9.09
N ASP A 83 1.42 -13.36 -9.28
CA ASP A 83 2.46 -13.04 -8.31
C ASP A 83 2.21 -11.69 -7.61
N PHE A 84 3.12 -11.32 -6.71
CA PHE A 84 3.10 -10.04 -6.00
C PHE A 84 2.91 -8.83 -6.94
N PHE A 85 3.57 -8.80 -8.09
CA PHE A 85 3.55 -7.67 -9.01
C PHE A 85 2.23 -7.56 -9.75
N SER A 86 1.68 -8.68 -10.22
CA SER A 86 0.37 -8.70 -10.89
C SER A 86 -0.76 -8.13 -10.03
N TYR A 87 -0.72 -8.35 -8.70
CA TYR A 87 -1.70 -7.79 -7.77
C TYR A 87 -1.41 -6.35 -7.35
N THR A 88 -0.14 -5.98 -7.19
CA THR A 88 0.23 -4.68 -6.60
C THR A 88 0.35 -3.56 -7.63
N ILE A 89 0.77 -3.85 -8.87
CA ILE A 89 0.95 -2.83 -9.92
C ILE A 89 -0.38 -2.13 -10.29
N PRO A 90 -1.52 -2.82 -10.46
CA PRO A 90 -2.79 -2.14 -10.71
C PRO A 90 -3.18 -1.19 -9.57
N LEU A 91 -2.98 -1.61 -8.31
CA LEU A 91 -3.27 -0.81 -7.13
C LEU A 91 -2.35 0.40 -7.04
N TRP A 92 -1.06 0.21 -7.32
CA TRP A 92 -0.10 1.29 -7.45
C TRP A 92 -0.55 2.32 -8.49
N ASN A 93 -0.87 1.87 -9.71
CA ASN A 93 -1.26 2.76 -10.79
C ASN A 93 -2.55 3.52 -10.48
N SER A 94 -3.47 2.92 -9.74
CA SER A 94 -4.67 3.61 -9.23
C SER A 94 -4.31 4.72 -8.24
N VAL A 95 -3.39 4.45 -7.31
CA VAL A 95 -2.97 5.41 -6.28
C VAL A 95 -2.16 6.57 -6.89
N THR A 96 -1.28 6.29 -7.85
CA THR A 96 -0.38 7.29 -8.44
C THR A 96 -0.91 7.92 -9.73
N CYS A 97 -2.16 7.65 -10.12
CA CYS A 97 -2.70 8.07 -11.43
C CYS A 97 -2.69 9.59 -11.66
N ASN A 98 -2.81 10.36 -10.58
CA ASN A 98 -2.85 11.82 -10.55
C ASN A 98 -1.52 12.43 -10.09
N THR A 99 -0.44 11.64 -10.05
CA THR A 99 0.87 12.12 -9.67
C THR A 99 1.67 12.52 -10.92
N HIS A 100 1.99 13.81 -11.04
CA HIS A 100 2.67 14.38 -12.21
C HIS A 100 4.20 14.45 -12.09
N GLN A 101 4.75 14.09 -10.95
CA GLN A 101 6.19 14.02 -10.69
C GLN A 101 6.53 12.70 -9.99
N PHE A 102 7.80 12.29 -10.04
CA PHE A 102 8.23 11.13 -9.26
C PHE A 102 8.37 11.57 -7.80
N LEU A 103 7.55 11.01 -6.90
CA LEU A 103 7.53 11.40 -5.49
C LEU A 103 8.76 10.90 -4.75
N SER A 104 9.24 11.72 -3.80
CA SER A 104 10.19 11.30 -2.78
C SER A 104 9.55 10.30 -1.79
N PRO A 105 10.34 9.58 -0.98
CA PRO A 105 9.80 8.60 -0.03
C PRO A 105 8.78 9.20 0.96
N GLY A 106 9.03 10.42 1.45
CA GLY A 106 8.14 11.11 2.39
C GLY A 106 6.81 11.54 1.75
N GLU A 107 6.86 12.05 0.52
CA GLU A 107 5.66 12.42 -0.24
C GLU A 107 4.82 11.19 -0.60
N PHE A 108 5.47 10.09 -1.00
CA PHE A 108 4.78 8.83 -1.28
C PHE A 108 4.10 8.25 -0.04
N LEU A 109 4.77 8.27 1.12
CA LEU A 109 4.15 7.84 2.38
C LEU A 109 2.95 8.72 2.78
N SER A 110 3.03 10.02 2.50
CA SER A 110 1.93 10.96 2.76
C SER A 110 0.75 10.69 1.83
N LEU A 111 1.01 10.41 0.54
CA LEU A 111 -0.01 9.98 -0.43
C LEU A 111 -0.77 8.74 0.06
N LEU A 112 -0.06 7.75 0.62
CA LEU A 112 -0.68 6.52 1.15
C LEU A 112 -1.44 6.70 2.47
N ASN A 113 -1.26 7.82 3.18
CA ASN A 113 -2.01 8.13 4.40
C ASN A 113 -3.35 8.78 4.12
N HIS A 114 -3.56 9.33 2.92
CA HIS A 114 -4.87 9.77 2.50
C HIS A 114 -5.78 8.57 2.23
N PRO A 115 -7.09 8.68 2.49
CA PRO A 115 -8.03 7.63 2.13
C PRO A 115 -7.89 7.37 0.63
N ILE A 116 -7.45 6.15 0.29
CA ILE A 116 -7.40 5.69 -1.09
C ILE A 116 -8.86 5.50 -1.49
N ASN A 117 -9.46 6.55 -2.05
CA ASN A 117 -10.84 6.53 -2.54
C ASN A 117 -10.92 5.49 -3.66
N GLY A 118 -11.52 4.32 -3.38
CA GLY A 118 -11.78 3.28 -4.37
C GLY A 118 -11.37 1.84 -4.03
N LEU A 119 -11.08 1.50 -2.76
CA LEU A 119 -10.76 0.12 -2.34
C LEU A 119 -11.57 -0.41 -1.15
#